data_AF-A0A0B3AX46-F1
#
_entry.id   AF-A0A0B3AX46-F1
#
_cell.length_a   1.000
_cell.length_b   1.000
_cell.length_c   1.000
_cell.angle_alpha   90.00
_cell.angle_beta   90.00
_cell.angle_gamma   90.00
#
_symmetry.space_group_name_H-M   'P 1'
#
loop_
_entity.id
_entity.type
_entity.pdbx_description
1 polymer ?
#
loop_
_entity_poly.entity_id
_entity_poly.type
_entity_poly.pdbx_seq_one_letter_code
_entity_poly.pdbx_strand_id
1 'polypeptide(L)' 'MDGDIDSMSLVDLKNEIIKLRDGIREHRDEKSHGRCWLDDARLYKLLPENINADFKLPNKDEFLFNCEKYWKERQPQ' A
#
# COMPACT_ATOMS: atom_id res chain seq x y z
N MET A 1 -11.27 -11.31 -3.41
CA MET A 1 -10.81 -12.25 -4.44
C MET A 1 -11.18 -11.62 -5.76
N ASP A 2 -10.31 -11.72 -6.76
CA ASP A 2 -10.25 -10.82 -7.93
C ASP A 2 -11.28 -11.15 -9.01
N GLY A 3 -12.53 -11.45 -8.63
CA GLY A 3 -13.58 -11.89 -9.56
C GLY A 3 -14.03 -10.83 -10.57
N ASP A 4 -13.62 -9.57 -10.39
CA ASP A 4 -13.81 -8.51 -11.38
C ASP A 4 -13.03 -8.79 -12.67
N ILE A 5 -11.88 -9.47 -12.59
CA ILE A 5 -11.01 -9.74 -13.74
C ILE A 5 -11.55 -10.87 -14.63
N ASP A 6 -12.42 -11.74 -14.12
CA ASP A 6 -12.98 -12.89 -14.85
C ASP A 6 -13.81 -12.47 -16.08
N SER A 7 -14.36 -11.25 -16.04
CA SER A 7 -15.21 -10.70 -17.10
C SER A 7 -14.48 -9.77 -18.07
N MET A 8 -13.21 -9.47 -17.81
CA MET A 8 -12.43 -8.51 -18.59
C MET A 8 -11.98 -9.09 -19.94
N SER A 9 -11.96 -8.27 -20.98
CA SER A 9 -11.31 -8.65 -22.23
C SER A 9 -9.78 -8.72 -22.04
N LEU A 10 -9.07 -9.36 -22.98
CA LEU A 10 -7.59 -9.38 -22.96
C LEU A 10 -6.98 -7.97 -22.96
N VAL A 11 -7.64 -7.01 -23.62
CA VAL A 11 -7.20 -5.62 -23.66
C VAL A 11 -7.39 -4.97 -22.30
N ASP A 12 -8.54 -5.20 -21.66
CA ASP A 12 -8.85 -4.65 -20.33
C ASP A 12 -7.95 -5.27 -19.26
N LEU A 13 -7.72 -6.58 -19.30
CA LEU A 13 -6.76 -7.26 -18.43
C LEU A 13 -5.35 -6.67 -18.55
N LYS A 14 -4.90 -6.43 -19.78
CA LYS A 14 -3.58 -5.82 -20.00
C LYS A 14 -3.52 -4.41 -19.42
N ASN A 15 -4.56 -3.60 -19.62
CA ASN A 15 -4.63 -2.25 -19.09
C ASN A 15 -4.67 -2.24 -17.55
N GLU A 16 -5.43 -3.16 -16.96
CA GLU A 16 -5.54 -3.33 -15.52
C GLU A 16 -4.19 -3.73 -14.90
N ILE A 17 -3.49 -4.69 -15.52
CA ILE A 17 -2.13 -5.08 -15.11
C ILE A 17 -1.17 -3.88 -15.18
N ILE A 18 -1.23 -3.06 -16.22
CA ILE A 18 -0.38 -1.87 -16.34
C ILE A 18 -0.69 -0.90 -15.20
N LYS A 19 -1.97 -0.56 -14.99
CA LYS A 19 -2.44 0.33 -13.91
C LYS A 19 -1.93 -0.12 -12.54
N LEU A 20 -2.12 -1.40 -12.20
CA LEU A 20 -1.69 -1.96 -10.93
C LEU A 20 -0.16 -1.95 -10.77
N ARG A 21 0.59 -2.29 -11.83
CA ARG A 21 2.06 -2.27 -11.79
C ARG A 21 2.62 -0.86 -11.66
N ASP A 22 1.98 0.12 -12.27
CA ASP A 22 2.39 1.52 -12.15
C ASP A 22 2.15 2.04 -10.73
N GLY A 23 1.00 1.72 -10.14
CA GLY A 23 0.73 2.01 -8.73
C GLY A 23 1.73 1.37 -7.76
N ILE A 24 2.09 0.10 -7.99
CA ILE A 24 3.12 -0.60 -7.20
C ILE A 24 4.47 0.10 -7.33
N ARG A 25 4.86 0.54 -8.53
CA ARG A 25 6.12 1.25 -8.75
C ARG A 25 6.13 2.62 -8.07
N GLU A 26 5.06 3.38 -8.20
CA GLU A 26 4.90 4.67 -7.52
C GLU A 26 5.08 4.50 -6.01
N HIS A 27 4.33 3.58 -5.39
CA HIS A 27 4.44 3.29 -3.97
C HIS A 27 5.84 2.82 -3.55
N ARG A 28 6.45 1.91 -4.31
CA ARG A 28 7.82 1.42 -4.05
C ARG A 28 8.85 2.57 -4.05
N ASP A 29 8.67 3.51 -4.97
CA ASP A 29 9.63 4.58 -5.22
C ASP A 29 9.47 5.76 -4.24
N GLU A 30 8.42 5.77 -3.40
CA GLU A 30 8.22 6.72 -2.30
C GLU A 30 9.31 6.60 -1.21
N LYS A 31 9.74 7.77 -0.72
CA LYS A 31 10.86 7.93 0.22
C LYS A 31 10.55 8.94 1.31
N SER A 32 11.26 8.83 2.44
CA SER A 32 11.18 9.79 3.54
C SER A 32 9.73 10.02 3.96
N HIS A 33 9.28 11.27 4.04
CA HIS A 33 7.90 11.63 4.38
C HIS A 33 6.86 11.18 3.35
N GLY A 34 7.26 10.78 2.14
CA GLY A 34 6.36 10.21 1.14
C GLY A 34 5.91 8.79 1.46
N ARG A 35 6.68 8.06 2.28
CA ARG A 35 6.33 6.72 2.78
C ARG A 35 5.51 6.86 4.06
N CYS A 36 4.19 6.99 3.95
CA CYS A 36 3.39 7.57 5.03
C CYS A 36 1.86 7.32 5.03
N TRP A 37 1.26 6.15 4.98
CA TRP A 37 -0.23 5.98 5.01
C TRP A 37 -1.01 6.62 3.85
N LEU A 38 -0.72 7.85 3.42
CA LEU A 38 -1.29 8.50 2.24
C LEU A 38 -0.87 7.78 0.96
N ASP A 39 0.35 7.26 0.90
CA ASP A 39 0.84 6.42 -0.18
C ASP A 39 0.17 5.04 -0.17
N ASP A 40 0.03 4.41 0.99
CA ASP A 40 -0.75 3.18 1.16
C ASP A 40 -2.19 3.38 0.69
N ALA A 41 -2.83 4.49 1.11
CA ALA A 41 -4.19 4.83 0.72
C ALA A 41 -4.32 5.07 -0.79
N ARG A 42 -3.31 5.65 -1.46
CA ARG A 42 -3.29 5.77 -2.92
C ARG A 42 -3.20 4.40 -3.58
N LEU A 43 -2.34 3.52 -3.08
CA LEU A 43 -2.17 2.16 -3.61
C LEU A 43 -3.45 1.32 -3.46
N TYR A 44 -4.06 1.32 -2.27
CA TYR A 44 -5.25 0.50 -1.99
C TYR A 44 -6.47 0.92 -2.81
N LYS A 45 -6.59 2.21 -3.16
CA LYS A 45 -7.65 2.73 -4.03
C LYS A 45 -7.60 2.18 -5.47
N LEU A 46 -6.49 1.55 -5.88
CA LEU A 46 -6.40 0.91 -7.19
C LEU A 46 -7.17 -0.41 -7.27
N LEU A 47 -7.46 -1.01 -6.11
CA LEU A 47 -8.20 -2.26 -6.00
C LEU A 47 -9.72 -2.01 -5.97
N PRO A 48 -10.53 -2.91 -6.55
CA PRO A 48 -11.98 -2.72 -6.72
C PRO A 48 -12.75 -2.68 -5.39
N GLU A 49 -12.26 -3.35 -4.34
CA GLU A 49 -12.89 -3.37 -3.02
C GLU A 49 -12.80 -2.03 -2.28
N ASN A 50 -11.88 -1.13 -2.69
CA ASN A 50 -11.73 0.22 -2.14
C ASN A 50 -11.77 0.26 -0.60
N ILE A 51 -10.95 -0.59 0.04
CA ILE A 51 -10.93 -0.72 1.50
C ILE A 51 -10.46 0.60 2.15
N ASN A 52 -11.26 1.10 3.08
CA ASN A 52 -10.83 2.15 4.01
C ASN A 52 -10.03 1.52 5.16
N ALA A 53 -8.71 1.56 5.07
CA ALA A 53 -7.84 1.15 6.18
C ALA A 53 -7.92 2.15 7.35
N ASP A 54 -7.84 1.65 8.58
CA ASP A 54 -7.71 2.51 9.76
C ASP A 54 -6.24 2.90 9.94
N PHE A 55 -5.93 4.17 9.72
CA PHE A 55 -4.59 4.74 9.83
C PHE A 55 -4.33 5.43 11.17
N LYS A 56 -5.20 5.23 12.17
CA LYS A 56 -5.00 5.80 13.51
C LYS A 56 -3.73 5.22 14.14
N LEU A 57 -2.87 6.13 14.59
CA LEU A 57 -1.72 5.77 15.42
C LEU A 57 -2.19 5.52 16.87
N PRO A 58 -1.47 4.65 17.62
CA PRO A 58 -1.64 4.57 19.05
C PRO A 58 -1.26 5.90 19.73
N ASN A 59 -1.42 5.97 21.04
CA ASN A 59 -0.92 7.12 21.78
C ASN A 59 0.60 7.29 21.57
N LYS A 60 1.10 8.51 21.77
CA LYS A 60 2.47 8.87 21.41
C LYS A 60 3.53 8.01 22.10
N ASP A 61 3.33 7.70 23.38
CA ASP A 61 4.32 6.94 24.17
C ASP A 61 4.42 5.50 23.67
N GLU A 62 3.28 4.86 23.42
CA GLU A 62 3.21 3.54 22.80
C GLU A 62 3.77 3.53 21.38
N PHE A 63 3.48 4.57 20.57
CA PHE A 63 4.00 4.71 19.22
C PHE A 63 5.53 4.73 19.22
N LEU A 64 6.15 5.58 20.04
CA LEU A 64 7.61 5.71 20.12
C LEU A 64 8.28 4.44 20.63
N PHE A 65 7.68 3.76 21.61
CA PHE A 65 8.15 2.46 22.08
C PHE A 65 8.18 1.42 20.94
N ASN A 66 7.12 1.36 20.15
CA ASN A 66 7.02 0.44 19.01
C ASN A 66 7.99 0.80 17.87
N CYS A 67 8.29 2.09 17.64
CA CYS A 67 9.31 2.50 16.68
C CYS A 67 10.69 1.97 17.04
N GLU A 68 11.09 2.08 18.31
CA GLU A 68 12.37 1.57 18.81
C GLU A 68 12.47 0.04 18.65
N LYS A 69 11.38 -0.67 18.97
CA LYS A 69 11.30 -2.12 18.78
C LYS A 69 11.44 -2.51 17.31
N TYR A 70 10.70 -1.85 16.42
CA TYR A 70 10.77 -2.09 14.98
C TYR A 70 12.19 -1.91 14.46
N TRP A 71 12.86 -0.82 14.86
CA TRP A 71 14.25 -0.56 14.48
C TRP A 71 15.19 -1.69 14.89
N LYS A 72 15.08 -2.23 16.11
CA LYS A 72 15.93 -3.34 16.56
C LYS A 72 15.70 -4.65 15.82
N GLU A 73 14.45 -4.96 15.49
CA GLU A 73 14.05 -6.28 15.01
C GLU A 73 13.97 -6.41 13.47
N ARG A 74 13.85 -5.29 12.75
CA ARG A 74 13.52 -5.29 11.31
C ARG A 74 14.60 -4.68 10.42
N GLN A 75 15.85 -4.69 10.86
CA GLN A 75 16.96 -4.32 9.99
C GLN A 75 17.09 -5.34 8.85
N PRO A 76 17.23 -4.88 7.59
CA PRO A 76 17.55 -5.78 6.49
C PRO A 76 18.90 -6.46 6.75
N GLN A 77 19.00 -7.75 6.40
CA GLN A 77 20.26 -8.51 6.44
C GLN A 77 21.19 -8.09 5.30
#